data_AF-A0A2V6PIP5-F1
#
_entry.id   AF-A0A2V6PIP5-F1
#
_cell.length_a   1.000
_cell.length_b   1.000
_cell.length_c   1.000
_cell.angle_alpha   90.00
_cell.angle_beta   90.00
_cell.angle_gamma   90.00
#
_symmetry.space_group_name_H-M   'P 1'
#
loop_
_entity.id
_entity.type
_entity.pdbx_description
1 polymer ?
#
loop_
_entity_poly.entity_id
_entity_poly.type
_entity_poly.pdbx_seq_one_letter_code
_entity_poly.pdbx_strand_id
1 'polypeptide(L)'
;MTAITTATDNATIIYTTDGSMPSLSNGTPYTGPIPINSTAVIRAAGFQDGFEPSGVDTQTYIFLNDVIRQSPDGSPPPGWPGSWGANAVDYGMDPNVVDSPAYSGTIINDLKTIPSYSLVMDLNDLFDPGIGIYANPSGDSIAWERPGSIELIYPDGTKGFHINAGIRIRGGYSRSTGNPKHAFRFFFRQQYGTSKLNYPVFASQNGVSSFDGYDLRTFQNYSWSFGGDGRGVFIRDVFSRDTQLDMGQAGERGDYFHLYGSLVRRLLFWRHQRPI
;
A
#
# COMPACT_ATOMS: atom_id res chain seq x y z
N MET A 1 -6.23 -12.78 -18.10
CA MET A 1 -5.31 -11.96 -18.91
C MET A 1 -5.68 -10.51 -18.72
N THR A 2 -4.72 -9.60 -18.85
CA THR A 2 -4.95 -8.16 -18.86
C THR A 2 -4.39 -7.53 -20.13
N ALA A 3 -5.00 -6.44 -20.58
CA ALA A 3 -4.55 -5.69 -21.74
C ALA A 3 -4.24 -4.25 -21.33
N ILE A 4 -3.16 -3.70 -21.90
CA ILE A 4 -2.73 -2.32 -21.69
C ILE A 4 -2.96 -1.57 -23.00
N THR A 5 -3.52 -0.37 -22.90
CA THR A 5 -3.87 0.46 -24.06
C THR A 5 -3.34 1.87 -23.87
N THR A 6 -3.03 2.54 -24.98
CA THR A 6 -2.67 3.96 -25.00
C THR A 6 -3.54 4.68 -26.03
N ALA A 7 -3.88 5.93 -25.75
CA ALA A 7 -4.58 6.79 -26.70
C ALA A 7 -3.63 7.49 -27.69
N THR A 8 -2.32 7.46 -27.43
CA THR A 8 -1.30 8.06 -28.29
C THR A 8 -0.87 7.06 -29.35
N ASP A 9 -1.16 7.35 -30.60
CA ASP A 9 -0.76 6.52 -31.73
C ASP A 9 0.77 6.35 -31.79
N ASN A 10 1.22 5.15 -32.15
CA ASN A 10 2.62 4.73 -32.26
C ASN A 10 3.45 4.74 -30.97
N ALA A 11 2.87 5.14 -29.82
CA ALA A 11 3.57 5.09 -28.55
C ALA A 11 3.91 3.64 -28.15
N THR A 12 5.15 3.44 -27.73
CA THR A 12 5.60 2.17 -27.15
C THR A 12 5.16 2.12 -25.68
N ILE A 13 4.33 1.14 -25.33
CA ILE A 13 3.99 0.88 -23.93
C ILE A 13 5.08 0.01 -23.32
N ILE A 14 5.65 0.45 -22.21
CA ILE A 14 6.60 -0.32 -21.41
C ILE A 14 5.95 -0.63 -20.06
N TYR A 15 6.12 -1.86 -19.56
CA TYR A 15 5.64 -2.26 -18.25
C TYR A 15 6.71 -2.93 -17.38
N THR A 16 6.51 -2.89 -16.06
CA THR A 16 7.31 -3.56 -15.05
C THR A 16 6.41 -4.35 -14.11
N THR A 17 6.98 -5.37 -13.45
CA THR A 17 6.25 -6.25 -12.50
C THR A 17 6.88 -6.33 -11.12
N ASP A 18 7.99 -5.61 -10.92
CA ASP A 18 8.79 -5.59 -9.68
C ASP A 18 8.50 -4.36 -8.79
N GLY A 19 7.55 -3.51 -9.22
CA GLY A 19 7.16 -2.29 -8.51
C GLY A 19 7.95 -1.04 -8.92
N SER A 20 9.05 -1.18 -9.67
CA SER A 20 9.82 -0.06 -10.21
C SER A 20 9.03 0.73 -11.24
N MET A 21 9.34 2.02 -11.43
CA MET A 21 8.74 2.79 -12.52
C MET A 21 9.23 2.27 -13.88
N PRO A 22 8.33 2.02 -14.85
CA PRO A 22 8.74 1.61 -16.19
C PRO A 22 9.51 2.72 -16.90
N SER A 23 10.55 2.32 -17.62
CA SER A 23 11.37 3.16 -18.48
C SER A 23 11.86 2.32 -19.67
N LEU A 24 12.34 2.99 -20.72
CA LEU A 24 12.90 2.31 -21.90
C LEU A 24 14.11 1.41 -21.58
N SER A 25 14.74 1.53 -20.41
CA SER A 25 15.92 0.76 -20.01
C SER A 25 15.67 -0.32 -18.94
N ASN A 26 14.54 -0.31 -18.23
CA ASN A 26 14.28 -1.26 -17.13
C ASN A 26 12.99 -2.09 -17.28
N GLY A 27 12.14 -1.79 -18.26
CA GLY A 27 10.86 -2.47 -18.43
C GLY A 27 10.77 -3.35 -19.67
N THR A 28 9.64 -4.04 -19.80
CA THR A 28 9.33 -4.93 -20.92
C THR A 28 8.37 -4.22 -21.89
N PRO A 29 8.67 -4.19 -23.21
CA PRO A 29 7.72 -3.71 -24.21
C PRO A 29 6.44 -4.56 -24.22
N TYR A 30 5.29 -3.90 -24.12
CA TYR A 30 4.00 -4.56 -24.21
C TYR A 30 3.69 -4.92 -25.66
N THR A 31 3.60 -6.23 -25.94
CA THR A 31 3.35 -6.78 -27.29
C THR A 31 2.04 -7.55 -27.40
N GLY A 32 1.34 -7.74 -26.29
CA GLY A 32 0.06 -8.46 -26.24
C GLY A 32 -0.40 -8.72 -24.80
N PRO A 33 -1.60 -9.29 -24.62
CA PRO A 33 -2.18 -9.48 -23.30
C PRO A 33 -1.28 -10.27 -22.34
N ILE A 34 -1.18 -9.80 -21.10
CA ILE A 34 -0.34 -10.41 -20.07
C ILE A 34 -1.18 -11.45 -19.30
N PRO A 35 -0.75 -12.72 -19.21
CA PRO A 35 -1.41 -13.70 -18.36
C PRO A 35 -1.17 -13.36 -16.88
N ILE A 36 -2.26 -13.36 -16.10
CA ILE A 36 -2.22 -13.15 -14.65
C ILE A 36 -2.84 -14.39 -14.01
N ASN A 37 -2.01 -15.21 -13.40
CA ASN A 37 -2.37 -16.47 -12.76
C ASN A 37 -2.04 -16.51 -11.26
N SER A 38 -1.36 -15.48 -10.76
CA SER A 38 -0.98 -15.30 -9.37
C SER A 38 -1.06 -13.82 -8.99
N THR A 39 -0.88 -13.53 -7.70
CA THR A 39 -0.74 -12.18 -7.17
C THR A 39 0.39 -11.46 -7.92
N ALA A 40 0.06 -10.33 -8.54
CA ALA A 40 0.94 -9.63 -9.46
C ALA A 40 0.61 -8.14 -9.47
N VAL A 41 1.62 -7.33 -9.79
CA VAL A 41 1.50 -5.89 -9.99
C VAL A 41 2.01 -5.63 -11.39
N ILE A 42 1.31 -4.77 -12.11
CA ILE A 42 1.77 -4.25 -13.40
C ILE A 42 1.78 -2.74 -13.28
N ARG A 43 2.94 -2.16 -13.57
CA ARG A 43 3.08 -0.71 -13.76
C ARG A 43 3.40 -0.46 -15.22
N ALA A 44 2.74 0.49 -15.86
CA ALA A 44 2.93 0.76 -17.29
C ALA A 44 2.95 2.25 -17.61
N ALA A 45 3.76 2.62 -18.59
CA ALA A 45 3.80 3.96 -19.16
C ALA A 45 4.03 3.91 -20.69
N GLY A 46 3.51 4.90 -21.40
CA GLY A 46 3.71 5.10 -22.82
C GLY A 46 4.90 6.02 -23.10
N PHE A 47 5.68 5.66 -24.11
CA PHE A 47 6.88 6.38 -24.56
C PHE A 47 6.78 6.64 -26.06
N GLN A 48 7.07 7.86 -26.48
CA GLN A 48 7.10 8.27 -27.87
C GLN A 48 8.22 9.29 -28.09
N ASP A 49 9.01 9.11 -29.13
CA ASP A 49 10.09 10.04 -29.46
C ASP A 49 9.56 11.46 -29.66
N GLY A 50 10.17 12.43 -28.98
CA GLY A 50 9.76 13.84 -29.00
C GLY A 50 8.60 14.19 -28.05
N PHE A 51 8.13 13.26 -27.22
CA PHE A 51 7.09 13.48 -26.21
C PHE A 51 7.62 13.20 -24.81
N GLU A 52 7.03 13.86 -23.82
CA GLU A 52 7.19 13.44 -22.43
C GLU A 52 6.52 12.07 -22.22
N PRO A 53 7.12 11.18 -21.41
CA PRO A 53 6.48 9.93 -21.03
C PRO A 53 5.09 10.16 -20.42
N SER A 54 4.18 9.22 -20.62
CA SER A 54 2.90 9.27 -19.93
C SER A 54 3.08 9.15 -18.42
N GLY A 55 2.04 9.50 -17.65
CA GLY A 55 1.95 9.06 -16.26
C GLY A 55 2.00 7.53 -16.17
N VAL A 56 2.52 7.02 -15.05
CA VAL A 56 2.55 5.58 -14.76
C VAL A 56 1.18 5.14 -14.26
N ASP A 57 0.57 4.17 -14.93
CA ASP A 57 -0.62 3.48 -14.44
C ASP A 57 -0.19 2.22 -13.68
N THR A 58 -0.88 1.88 -12.59
CA THR A 58 -0.59 0.70 -11.78
C THR A 58 -1.86 -0.10 -11.57
N GLN A 59 -1.79 -1.39 -11.85
CA GLN A 59 -2.86 -2.34 -11.57
C GLN A 59 -2.32 -3.48 -10.71
N THR A 60 -2.94 -3.67 -9.54
CA THR A 60 -2.66 -4.81 -8.66
C THR A 60 -3.70 -5.91 -8.86
N TYR A 61 -3.23 -7.15 -8.86
CA TYR A 61 -4.02 -8.37 -8.84
C TYR A 61 -3.72 -9.15 -7.56
N ILE A 62 -4.74 -9.47 -6.78
CA ILE A 62 -4.60 -10.15 -5.48
C ILE A 62 -5.28 -11.52 -5.56
N PHE A 63 -4.49 -12.57 -5.47
CA PHE A 63 -4.96 -13.95 -5.40
C PHE A 63 -4.80 -14.44 -3.97
N LEU A 64 -5.92 -14.54 -3.23
CA LEU A 64 -5.87 -14.81 -1.79
C LEU A 64 -5.23 -16.16 -1.44
N ASN A 65 -5.29 -17.15 -2.33
CA ASN A 65 -4.57 -18.41 -2.16
C ASN A 65 -3.05 -18.21 -2.11
N ASP A 66 -2.51 -17.27 -2.89
CA ASP A 66 -1.09 -16.93 -2.85
C ASP A 66 -0.79 -16.11 -1.59
N VAL A 67 -1.68 -15.17 -1.26
CA VAL A 67 -1.51 -14.28 -0.08
C VAL A 67 -1.39 -15.09 1.21
N ILE A 68 -2.28 -16.06 1.45
CA ILE A 68 -2.23 -16.86 2.68
C ILE A 68 -1.01 -17.79 2.73
N ARG A 69 -0.34 -18.01 1.59
CA ARG A 69 0.87 -18.84 1.49
C ARG A 69 2.13 -18.04 1.17
N GLN A 70 2.08 -16.71 1.27
CA GLN A 70 3.25 -15.87 1.04
C GLN A 70 4.29 -16.14 2.14
N SER A 71 5.56 -16.33 1.77
CA SER A 71 6.72 -16.51 2.67
C SER A 71 6.42 -17.31 3.96
N PRO A 72 5.97 -18.57 3.87
CA PRO A 72 5.50 -19.34 5.03
C PRO A 72 6.63 -19.67 6.03
N ASP A 73 7.87 -19.62 5.59
CA ASP A 73 9.09 -19.80 6.39
C ASP A 73 9.69 -18.46 6.86
N GLY A 74 9.02 -17.34 6.60
CA GLY A 74 9.51 -15.99 6.89
C GLY A 74 10.64 -15.52 5.97
N SER A 75 10.96 -16.28 4.92
CA SER A 75 12.01 -15.89 3.96
C SER A 75 11.55 -14.72 3.08
N PRO A 76 12.47 -13.82 2.68
CA PRO A 76 12.13 -12.74 1.76
C PRO A 76 11.64 -13.32 0.41
N PRO A 77 10.57 -12.77 -0.17
CA PRO A 77 10.18 -13.12 -1.54
C PRO A 77 11.32 -12.83 -2.55
N PRO A 78 11.28 -13.43 -3.75
CA PRO A 78 12.26 -13.13 -4.80
C PRO A 78 12.38 -11.61 -5.06
N GLY A 79 13.62 -11.11 -5.09
CA GLY A 79 13.92 -9.68 -5.28
C GLY A 79 13.85 -8.83 -4.01
N TRP A 80 13.27 -9.33 -2.91
CA TRP A 80 13.17 -8.60 -1.65
C TRP A 80 14.42 -8.78 -0.77
N PRO A 81 14.80 -7.75 0.00
CA PRO A 81 15.96 -7.84 0.90
C PRO A 81 15.65 -8.68 2.14
N GLY A 82 16.61 -9.50 2.58
CA GLY A 82 16.50 -10.24 3.85
C GLY A 82 16.65 -9.36 5.10
N SER A 83 17.27 -8.18 4.97
CA SER A 83 17.45 -7.22 6.05
C SER A 83 17.65 -5.80 5.51
N TRP A 84 17.34 -4.78 6.34
CA TRP A 84 17.62 -3.38 6.02
C TRP A 84 17.96 -2.60 7.29
N GLY A 85 19.24 -2.29 7.48
CA GLY A 85 19.74 -1.62 8.68
C GLY A 85 19.40 -2.38 9.97
N ALA A 86 19.01 -1.66 11.01
CA ALA A 86 18.66 -2.21 12.33
C ALA A 86 17.16 -2.55 12.46
N ASN A 87 16.43 -2.64 11.34
CA ASN A 87 14.99 -2.80 11.37
C ASN A 87 14.59 -4.26 11.56
N ALA A 88 13.52 -4.46 12.33
CA ALA A 88 12.83 -5.74 12.43
C ALA A 88 12.19 -6.08 11.09
N VAL A 89 12.45 -7.31 10.63
CA VAL A 89 11.94 -7.85 9.38
C VAL A 89 10.94 -8.96 9.69
N ASP A 90 9.77 -8.85 9.09
CA ASP A 90 8.70 -9.83 9.22
C ASP A 90 8.06 -9.99 7.84
N TYR A 91 8.30 -11.14 7.23
CA TYR A 91 7.69 -11.56 5.96
C TYR A 91 6.70 -12.67 6.23
N GLY A 92 5.68 -12.71 5.39
CA GLY A 92 4.82 -13.88 5.34
C GLY A 92 3.50 -13.73 6.07
N MET A 93 2.68 -14.76 5.88
CA MET A 93 1.56 -15.05 6.76
C MET A 93 1.98 -16.20 7.67
N ASP A 94 1.82 -16.04 8.99
CA ASP A 94 2.21 -17.06 9.96
C ASP A 94 1.43 -18.37 9.71
N PRO A 95 2.09 -19.49 9.38
CA PRO A 95 1.43 -20.77 9.13
C PRO A 95 0.59 -21.25 10.33
N ASN A 96 0.98 -20.92 11.56
CA ASN A 96 0.18 -21.29 12.74
C ASN A 96 -1.19 -20.60 12.75
N VAL A 97 -1.33 -19.46 12.08
CA VAL A 97 -2.61 -18.77 11.90
C VAL A 97 -3.34 -19.32 10.69
N VAL A 98 -2.65 -19.45 9.56
CA VAL A 98 -3.25 -19.87 8.27
C VAL A 98 -3.77 -21.30 8.32
N ASP A 99 -3.00 -22.21 8.93
CA ASP A 99 -3.32 -23.63 9.04
C ASP A 99 -4.09 -24.00 10.31
N SER A 100 -4.36 -23.02 11.17
CA SER A 100 -5.18 -23.23 12.37
C SER A 100 -6.55 -23.82 11.98
N PRO A 101 -7.00 -24.93 12.61
CA PRO A 101 -8.34 -25.44 12.41
C PRO A 101 -9.45 -24.42 12.71
N ALA A 102 -9.16 -23.40 13.54
CA ALA A 102 -10.11 -22.35 13.87
C ALA A 102 -10.34 -21.35 12.72
N TYR A 103 -9.37 -21.16 11.83
CA TYR A 103 -9.38 -20.07 10.83
C TYR A 103 -9.22 -20.57 9.39
N SER A 104 -8.54 -21.70 9.16
CA SER A 104 -8.21 -22.21 7.82
C SER A 104 -9.42 -22.36 6.89
N GLY A 105 -10.61 -22.69 7.44
CA GLY A 105 -11.85 -22.81 6.67
C GLY A 105 -12.50 -21.48 6.28
N THR A 106 -12.17 -20.36 6.94
CA THR A 106 -12.83 -19.06 6.74
C THR A 106 -11.87 -17.98 6.25
N ILE A 107 -10.55 -18.13 6.44
CA ILE A 107 -9.55 -17.06 6.27
C ILE A 107 -9.62 -16.35 4.92
N ILE A 108 -9.91 -17.06 3.83
CA ILE A 108 -10.06 -16.44 2.49
C ILE A 108 -11.28 -15.52 2.44
N ASN A 109 -12.40 -15.92 3.04
CA ASN A 109 -13.60 -15.11 3.09
C ASN A 109 -13.43 -13.97 4.11
N ASP A 110 -12.75 -14.21 5.22
CA ASP A 110 -12.46 -13.20 6.23
C ASP A 110 -11.63 -12.05 5.64
N LEU A 111 -10.65 -12.36 4.77
CA LEU A 111 -9.86 -11.36 4.04
C LEU A 111 -10.65 -10.53 3.03
N LYS A 112 -11.90 -10.93 2.70
CA LYS A 112 -12.81 -10.20 1.82
C LYS A 112 -13.84 -9.37 2.59
N THR A 113 -13.81 -9.37 3.92
CA THR A 113 -14.81 -8.64 4.73
C THR A 113 -14.57 -7.14 4.78
N ILE A 114 -13.35 -6.69 4.49
CA ILE A 114 -12.97 -5.27 4.46
C ILE A 114 -12.20 -4.92 3.18
N PRO A 115 -12.16 -3.64 2.77
CA PRO A 115 -11.40 -3.20 1.61
C PRO A 115 -9.89 -3.40 1.78
N SER A 116 -9.18 -3.33 0.65
CA SER A 116 -7.73 -3.46 0.60
C SER A 116 -7.09 -2.23 -0.03
N TYR A 117 -5.99 -1.76 0.55
CA TYR A 117 -5.05 -0.88 -0.12
C TYR A 117 -3.91 -1.70 -0.73
N SER A 118 -3.55 -1.41 -1.98
CA SER A 118 -2.27 -1.82 -2.55
C SER A 118 -1.35 -0.62 -2.63
N LEU A 119 -0.17 -0.71 -2.03
CA LEU A 119 0.91 0.26 -2.10
C LEU A 119 2.02 -0.30 -2.96
N VAL A 120 2.38 0.38 -4.05
CA VAL A 120 3.43 -0.08 -4.96
C VAL A 120 4.53 0.96 -5.08
N MET A 121 5.75 0.56 -4.76
CA MET A 121 6.96 1.37 -4.81
C MET A 121 8.13 0.54 -5.35
N ASP A 122 9.13 1.22 -5.86
CA ASP A 122 10.44 0.61 -6.11
C ASP A 122 11.03 0.09 -4.79
N LEU A 123 11.66 -1.09 -4.81
CA LEU A 123 12.23 -1.67 -3.61
C LEU A 123 13.42 -0.86 -3.07
N ASN A 124 14.17 -0.15 -3.91
CA ASN A 124 15.22 0.76 -3.46
C ASN A 124 14.62 1.96 -2.70
N ASP A 125 13.51 2.50 -3.19
CA ASP A 125 12.80 3.60 -2.51
C ASP A 125 12.25 3.18 -1.13
N LEU A 126 12.05 1.88 -0.91
CA LEU A 126 11.68 1.33 0.40
C LEU A 126 12.89 0.97 1.25
N PHE A 127 13.86 0.23 0.71
CA PHE A 127 14.83 -0.53 1.51
C PHE A 127 16.29 -0.15 1.29
N ASP A 128 16.60 0.73 0.34
CA ASP A 128 17.98 1.20 0.16
C ASP A 128 18.50 1.86 1.46
N PRO A 129 19.73 1.55 1.91
CA PRO A 129 20.27 2.11 3.16
C PRO A 129 20.39 3.64 3.18
N GLY A 130 20.61 4.28 2.03
CA GLY A 130 20.78 5.73 1.93
C GLY A 130 19.47 6.48 1.66
N ILE A 131 18.58 5.92 0.83
CA ILE A 131 17.38 6.61 0.35
C ILE A 131 16.06 5.94 0.74
N GLY A 132 16.09 4.67 1.16
CA GLY A 132 14.89 3.88 1.41
C GLY A 132 14.11 4.37 2.62
N ILE A 133 12.83 4.68 2.45
CA ILE A 133 12.00 5.25 3.52
C ILE A 133 11.67 4.23 4.62
N TYR A 134 11.62 2.95 4.29
CA TYR A 134 11.39 1.86 5.23
C TYR A 134 12.70 1.46 5.92
N ALA A 135 13.84 1.59 5.24
CA ALA A 135 15.17 1.44 5.81
C ALA A 135 15.52 2.54 6.83
N ASN A 136 15.05 3.76 6.55
CA ASN A 136 15.32 4.96 7.32
C ASN A 136 14.01 5.57 7.86
N PRO A 137 13.28 4.85 8.73
CA PRO A 137 11.92 5.22 9.08
C PRO A 137 11.83 6.59 9.77
N SER A 138 12.89 7.05 10.43
CA SER A 138 12.98 8.38 11.05
C SER A 138 13.05 9.54 10.06
N GLY A 139 13.31 9.28 8.77
CA GLY A 139 13.34 10.28 7.72
C GLY A 139 12.05 11.10 7.64
N ASP A 140 12.17 12.41 7.40
CA ASP A 140 11.04 13.35 7.38
C ASP A 140 11.31 14.50 6.39
N SER A 141 10.36 15.41 6.22
CA SER A 141 10.30 16.44 5.17
C SER A 141 10.12 15.85 3.75
N ILE A 142 10.19 16.71 2.74
CA ILE A 142 10.10 16.32 1.32
C ILE A 142 11.32 15.52 0.87
N ALA A 143 12.47 15.66 1.54
CA ALA A 143 13.71 14.94 1.21
C ALA A 143 13.58 13.41 1.39
N TRP A 144 12.63 12.98 2.22
CA TRP A 144 12.34 11.58 2.50
C TRP A 144 11.01 11.12 1.89
N GLU A 145 10.48 11.88 0.92
CA GLU A 145 9.34 11.49 0.10
C GLU A 145 9.83 10.69 -1.11
N ARG A 146 9.18 9.56 -1.37
CA ARG A 146 9.49 8.70 -2.53
C ARG A 146 8.26 8.48 -3.40
N PRO A 147 8.44 8.38 -4.73
CA PRO A 147 7.34 8.12 -5.63
C PRO A 147 6.78 6.71 -5.44
N GLY A 148 5.48 6.58 -5.65
CA GLY A 148 4.81 5.29 -5.71
C GLY A 148 3.34 5.47 -6.08
N SER A 149 2.60 4.38 -6.04
CA SER A 149 1.16 4.38 -6.30
C SER A 149 0.39 3.72 -5.17
N ILE A 150 -0.86 4.13 -5.02
CA ILE A 150 -1.79 3.51 -4.10
C ILE A 150 -3.12 3.22 -4.81
N GLU A 151 -3.61 2.00 -4.62
CA GLU A 151 -4.90 1.54 -5.11
C GLU A 151 -5.82 1.20 -3.93
N LEU A 152 -7.09 1.62 -3.98
CA LEU A 152 -8.17 1.08 -3.14
C LEU A 152 -8.89 0.00 -3.93
N ILE A 153 -9.01 -1.20 -3.36
CA ILE A 153 -9.58 -2.38 -3.99
C ILE A 153 -10.69 -2.91 -3.09
N TYR A 154 -11.90 -3.00 -3.64
CA TYR A 154 -13.02 -3.62 -2.94
C TYR A 154 -13.19 -5.09 -3.38
N PRO A 155 -13.41 -6.01 -2.43
CA PRO A 155 -13.54 -7.44 -2.72
C PRO A 155 -14.82 -7.81 -3.49
N ASP A 156 -15.83 -6.93 -3.48
CA ASP A 156 -17.09 -7.08 -4.20
C ASP A 156 -17.03 -6.56 -5.66
N GLY A 157 -15.87 -6.04 -6.10
CA GLY A 157 -15.69 -5.46 -7.42
C GLY A 157 -16.14 -4.00 -7.55
N THR A 158 -16.58 -3.36 -6.45
CA THR A 158 -16.83 -1.92 -6.42
C THR A 158 -15.58 -1.17 -6.86
N LYS A 159 -15.75 -0.19 -7.75
CA LYS A 159 -14.63 0.58 -8.28
C LYS A 159 -14.01 1.45 -7.19
N GLY A 160 -12.77 1.15 -6.83
CA GLY A 160 -11.95 2.03 -6.01
C GLY A 160 -11.23 3.10 -6.83
N PHE A 161 -10.02 3.46 -6.42
CA PHE A 161 -9.17 4.40 -7.15
C PHE A 161 -7.77 3.83 -7.29
N HIS A 162 -7.05 4.32 -8.31
CA HIS A 162 -5.60 4.31 -8.41
C HIS A 162 -5.12 5.77 -8.39
N ILE A 163 -4.00 6.04 -7.74
CA ILE A 163 -3.33 7.34 -7.83
C ILE A 163 -1.84 7.20 -7.50
N ASN A 164 -1.01 7.97 -8.21
CA ASN A 164 0.40 8.15 -7.87
C ASN A 164 0.58 9.22 -6.78
N ALA A 165 1.51 9.00 -5.87
CA ALA A 165 1.71 9.86 -4.70
C ALA A 165 3.16 9.89 -4.26
N GLY A 166 3.49 10.96 -3.52
CA GLY A 166 4.66 11.00 -2.65
C GLY A 166 4.35 10.26 -1.37
N ILE A 167 5.23 9.35 -0.97
CA ILE A 167 5.01 8.46 0.16
C ILE A 167 6.12 8.64 1.18
N ARG A 168 5.75 8.63 2.45
CA ARG A 168 6.69 8.66 3.59
C ARG A 168 6.23 7.78 4.73
N ILE A 169 7.16 7.42 5.59
CA ILE A 169 6.83 6.88 6.91
C ILE A 169 6.31 8.00 7.83
N ARG A 170 5.35 7.69 8.70
CA ARG A 170 4.78 8.65 9.68
C ARG A 170 4.65 8.06 11.07
N GLY A 171 4.71 8.94 12.07
CA GLY A 171 4.39 8.64 13.47
C GLY A 171 5.60 8.44 14.37
N GLY A 172 5.45 8.67 15.68
CA GLY A 172 6.53 8.48 16.64
C GLY A 172 6.94 7.01 16.76
N TYR A 173 6.17 6.24 17.53
CA TYR A 173 6.37 4.79 17.73
C TYR A 173 6.36 3.99 16.43
N SER A 174 5.65 4.47 15.41
CA SER A 174 5.63 3.82 14.10
C SER A 174 7.00 3.71 13.49
N ARG A 175 7.85 4.71 13.72
CA ARG A 175 9.18 4.84 13.11
C ARG A 175 10.26 4.10 13.89
N SER A 176 9.92 3.43 14.98
CA SER A 176 10.86 2.59 15.71
C SER A 176 11.33 1.45 14.82
N THR A 177 12.64 1.24 14.73
CA THR A 177 13.22 0.17 13.90
C THR A 177 12.79 -1.22 14.37
N GLY A 178 12.50 -1.39 15.66
CA GLY A 178 11.91 -2.64 16.19
C GLY A 178 10.45 -2.89 15.80
N ASN A 179 9.78 -1.94 15.16
CA ASN A 179 8.41 -2.13 14.66
C ASN A 179 8.45 -2.61 13.20
N PRO A 180 8.09 -3.87 12.90
CA PRO A 180 8.11 -4.37 11.53
C PRO A 180 7.01 -3.77 10.64
N LYS A 181 6.06 -3.01 11.22
CA LYS A 181 4.87 -2.46 10.55
C LYS A 181 4.78 -0.94 10.71
N HIS A 182 5.45 -0.24 9.80
CA HIS A 182 5.40 1.21 9.72
C HIS A 182 4.10 1.70 9.08
N ALA A 183 3.62 2.85 9.53
CA ALA A 183 2.53 3.60 8.96
C ALA A 183 3.03 4.54 7.87
N PHE A 184 2.18 4.78 6.87
CA PHE A 184 2.47 5.59 5.72
C PHE A 184 1.66 6.89 5.71
N ARG A 185 2.24 7.93 5.13
CA ARG A 185 1.58 9.17 4.78
C ARG A 185 1.71 9.39 3.28
N PHE A 186 0.61 9.78 2.66
CA PHE A 186 0.49 10.02 1.22
C PHE A 186 0.32 11.51 0.95
N PHE A 187 1.05 12.01 -0.04
CA PHE A 187 1.00 13.38 -0.51
C PHE A 187 0.64 13.38 -2.00
N PHE A 188 -0.48 14.01 -2.34
CA PHE A 188 -0.87 14.21 -3.73
C PHE A 188 -0.28 15.54 -4.20
N ARG A 189 0.55 15.46 -5.23
CA ARG A 189 1.31 16.60 -5.75
C ARG A 189 1.46 16.42 -7.25
N GLN A 190 1.49 17.54 -7.96
CA GLN A 190 1.65 17.53 -9.42
C GLN A 190 2.94 16.82 -9.87
N GLN A 191 4.01 16.86 -9.07
CA GLN A 191 5.27 16.17 -9.39
C GLN A 191 5.15 14.64 -9.44
N TYR A 192 4.07 14.05 -8.91
CA TYR A 192 3.78 12.62 -9.04
C TYR A 192 2.61 12.32 -9.98
N GLY A 193 2.05 13.33 -10.65
CA GLY A 193 0.87 13.19 -11.50
C GLY A 193 -0.23 14.14 -11.08
N THR A 194 -1.17 13.68 -10.25
CA THR A 194 -2.33 14.49 -9.83
C THR A 194 -2.09 15.16 -8.48
N SER A 195 -2.42 16.46 -8.39
CA SER A 195 -2.23 17.26 -7.17
C SER A 195 -3.25 16.99 -6.06
N LYS A 196 -4.36 16.30 -6.37
CA LYS A 196 -5.39 15.92 -5.40
C LYS A 196 -5.94 14.54 -5.74
N LEU A 197 -6.31 13.79 -4.72
CA LEU A 197 -7.20 12.64 -4.89
C LEU A 197 -8.64 13.15 -4.90
N ASN A 198 -9.32 13.00 -6.04
CA ASN A 198 -10.76 13.26 -6.18
C ASN A 198 -11.54 11.95 -6.08
N TYR A 199 -11.73 11.47 -4.84
CA TYR A 199 -12.50 10.25 -4.56
C TYR A 199 -13.12 10.37 -3.17
N PRO A 200 -14.41 10.04 -2.97
CA PRO A 200 -15.11 10.28 -1.71
C PRO A 200 -14.86 9.16 -0.70
N VAL A 201 -13.62 9.05 -0.21
CA VAL A 201 -13.19 7.88 0.56
C VAL A 201 -13.95 7.73 1.89
N PHE A 202 -14.39 8.84 2.49
CA PHE A 202 -15.15 8.82 3.74
C PHE A 202 -16.61 9.24 3.53
N ALA A 203 -17.19 8.94 2.36
CA ALA A 203 -18.57 9.32 2.02
C ALA A 203 -19.58 8.85 3.07
N SER A 204 -19.44 7.59 3.52
CA SER A 204 -20.31 6.98 4.54
C SER A 204 -20.26 7.67 5.89
N GLN A 205 -19.23 8.49 6.13
CA GLN A 205 -19.00 9.21 7.38
C GLN A 205 -19.23 10.72 7.23
N ASN A 206 -19.90 11.19 6.16
CA ASN A 206 -20.05 12.61 5.83
C ASN A 206 -18.70 13.34 5.68
N GLY A 207 -17.71 12.66 5.09
CA GLY A 207 -16.39 13.23 4.82
C GLY A 207 -16.32 13.99 3.50
N VAL A 208 -15.20 14.68 3.29
CA VAL A 208 -14.92 15.41 2.03
C VAL A 208 -14.63 14.44 0.88
N SER A 209 -14.77 14.93 -0.35
CA SER A 209 -14.53 14.14 -1.58
C SER A 209 -13.18 14.39 -2.25
N SER A 210 -12.37 15.29 -1.70
CA SER A 210 -11.06 15.67 -2.25
C SER A 210 -10.02 15.77 -1.16
N PHE A 211 -8.80 15.28 -1.42
CA PHE A 211 -7.70 15.25 -0.45
C PHE A 211 -6.38 15.69 -1.09
N ASP A 212 -5.57 16.45 -0.36
CA ASP A 212 -4.14 16.71 -0.68
C ASP A 212 -3.22 15.63 -0.09
N GLY A 213 -3.77 14.77 0.77
CA GLY A 213 -3.09 13.61 1.34
C GLY A 213 -3.85 13.02 2.51
N TYR A 214 -3.53 11.78 2.86
CA TYR A 214 -4.09 11.09 4.02
C TYR A 214 -3.07 10.10 4.58
N ASP A 215 -3.33 9.58 5.78
CA ASP A 215 -2.45 8.62 6.42
C ASP A 215 -3.05 7.21 6.40
N LEU A 216 -2.18 6.21 6.25
CA LEU A 216 -2.47 4.81 6.57
C LEU A 216 -1.66 4.46 7.81
N ARG A 217 -2.36 4.22 8.92
CA ARG A 217 -1.80 4.00 10.25
C ARG A 217 -1.79 2.53 10.62
N THR A 218 -0.82 2.19 11.45
CA THR A 218 -0.69 0.86 12.08
C THR A 218 -0.94 0.96 13.57
N PHE A 219 -1.32 -0.18 14.15
CA PHE A 219 -1.45 -0.33 15.60
C PHE A 219 -0.09 -0.62 16.22
N GLN A 220 0.38 0.33 17.02
CA GLN A 220 1.72 0.31 17.62
C GLN A 220 1.70 0.40 19.15
N ASN A 221 0.73 1.10 19.74
CA ASN A 221 0.61 1.18 21.20
C ASN A 221 -0.20 0.00 21.70
N TYR A 222 0.31 -0.69 22.73
CA TYR A 222 -0.31 -1.89 23.30
C TYR A 222 -0.65 -2.89 22.20
N SER A 223 0.29 -3.16 21.29
CA SER A 223 0.05 -4.01 20.14
C SER A 223 0.75 -5.35 20.33
N TRP A 224 0.07 -6.45 20.03
CA TRP A 224 0.78 -7.74 19.95
C TRP A 224 1.76 -7.74 18.78
N SER A 225 1.48 -7.01 17.70
CA SER A 225 2.37 -6.92 16.53
C SER A 225 3.57 -6.00 16.75
N PHE A 226 3.57 -5.22 17.83
CA PHE A 226 4.71 -4.40 18.24
C PHE A 226 4.80 -4.33 19.76
N GLY A 227 5.76 -5.07 20.33
CA GLY A 227 5.97 -5.18 21.77
C GLY A 227 5.29 -6.39 22.44
N GLY A 228 4.58 -7.25 21.69
CA GLY A 228 4.02 -8.50 22.19
C GLY A 228 2.93 -8.32 23.25
N ASP A 229 2.24 -7.18 23.23
CA ASP A 229 1.29 -6.81 24.28
C ASP A 229 -0.09 -7.43 24.06
N GLY A 230 -0.50 -8.34 24.96
CA GLY A 230 -1.81 -9.00 24.93
C GLY A 230 -3.01 -8.06 25.15
N ARG A 231 -2.79 -6.79 25.49
CA ARG A 231 -3.86 -5.76 25.63
C ARG A 231 -4.23 -5.13 24.29
N GLY A 232 -3.69 -5.61 23.17
CA GLY A 232 -4.02 -5.14 21.83
C GLY A 232 -5.45 -5.44 21.43
N VAL A 233 -6.23 -4.38 21.22
CA VAL A 233 -7.65 -4.47 20.79
C VAL A 233 -7.93 -3.76 19.47
N PHE A 234 -7.00 -2.93 18.98
CA PHE A 234 -7.06 -2.23 17.68
C PHE A 234 -8.29 -1.35 17.41
N ILE A 235 -9.15 -1.12 18.40
CA ILE A 235 -10.36 -0.30 18.28
C ILE A 235 -10.31 1.03 19.03
N ARG A 236 -9.32 1.24 19.92
CA ARG A 236 -9.29 2.40 20.82
C ARG A 236 -9.30 3.75 20.09
N ASP A 237 -8.51 3.88 19.04
CA ASP A 237 -8.38 5.14 18.28
C ASP A 237 -9.67 5.46 17.51
N VAL A 238 -10.23 4.47 16.81
CA VAL A 238 -11.48 4.60 16.05
C VAL A 238 -12.65 4.91 16.98
N PHE A 239 -12.83 4.09 18.03
CA PHE A 239 -13.88 4.31 19.03
C PHE A 239 -13.82 5.73 19.63
N SER A 240 -12.63 6.22 19.97
CA SER A 240 -12.48 7.56 20.54
C SER A 240 -12.86 8.67 19.56
N ARG A 241 -12.52 8.52 18.27
CA ARG A 241 -12.80 9.51 17.22
C ARG A 241 -14.28 9.51 16.84
N ASP A 242 -14.86 8.34 16.67
CA ASP A 242 -16.27 8.18 16.34
C ASP A 242 -17.13 8.73 17.49
N THR A 243 -16.77 8.44 18.74
CA THR A 243 -17.44 9.03 19.92
C THR A 243 -17.35 10.56 19.91
N GLN A 244 -16.20 11.14 19.54
CA GLN A 244 -16.08 12.60 19.41
C GLN A 244 -16.99 13.16 18.32
N LEU A 245 -17.05 12.51 17.15
CA LEU A 245 -17.92 12.89 16.05
C LEU A 245 -19.41 12.80 16.45
N ASP A 246 -19.81 11.71 17.11
CA ASP A 246 -21.18 11.49 17.58
C ASP A 246 -21.61 12.50 18.66
N MET A 247 -20.66 12.99 19.45
CA MET A 247 -20.85 14.10 20.39
C MET A 247 -20.88 15.49 19.71
N GLY A 248 -20.81 15.56 18.38
CA GLY A 248 -20.80 16.81 17.62
C GLY A 248 -19.49 17.59 17.72
N GLN A 249 -18.40 16.96 18.17
CA GLN A 249 -17.07 17.57 18.24
C GLN A 249 -16.31 17.38 16.92
N ALA A 250 -15.29 18.21 16.73
CA ALA A 250 -14.34 17.99 15.63
C ALA A 250 -13.63 16.65 15.83
N GLY A 251 -13.62 15.83 14.79
CA GLY A 251 -13.05 14.50 14.83
C GLY A 251 -12.57 14.03 13.45
N GLU A 252 -11.75 13.00 13.48
CA GLU A 252 -11.05 12.47 12.31
C GLU A 252 -11.71 11.17 11.87
N ARG A 253 -12.04 11.07 10.58
CA ARG A 253 -12.71 9.89 9.99
C ARG A 253 -11.72 8.79 9.65
N GLY A 254 -12.20 7.54 9.69
CA GLY A 254 -11.43 6.42 9.19
C GLY A 254 -12.08 5.06 9.30
N ASP A 255 -11.49 4.11 8.58
CA ASP A 255 -11.98 2.73 8.43
C ASP A 255 -10.81 1.73 8.45
N TYR A 256 -11.15 0.47 8.69
CA TYR A 256 -10.23 -0.67 8.66
C TYR A 256 -10.02 -1.19 7.24
N PHE A 257 -8.79 -1.62 6.95
CA PHE A 257 -8.46 -2.24 5.67
C PHE A 257 -7.27 -3.20 5.78
N HIS A 258 -7.07 -3.99 4.74
CA HIS A 258 -5.83 -4.73 4.51
C HIS A 258 -4.83 -3.90 3.71
N LEU A 259 -3.54 -3.91 4.04
CA LEU A 259 -2.51 -3.32 3.19
C LEU A 259 -1.67 -4.41 2.52
N TYR A 260 -1.50 -4.29 1.22
CA TYR A 260 -0.58 -5.07 0.42
C TYR A 260 0.53 -4.13 -0.06
N GLY A 261 1.77 -4.34 0.39
CA GLY A 261 2.92 -3.51 0.00
C GLY A 261 3.80 -4.23 -1.00
N SER A 262 3.89 -3.73 -2.23
CA SER A 262 4.64 -4.27 -3.36
C SER A 262 4.55 -5.80 -3.51
N LEU A 263 3.35 -6.37 -3.29
CA LEU A 263 3.00 -7.81 -3.32
C LEU A 263 3.18 -8.61 -2.01
N VAL A 264 3.61 -7.98 -0.92
CA VAL A 264 3.62 -8.60 0.43
C VAL A 264 2.48 -8.03 1.26
N ARG A 265 1.53 -8.88 1.69
CA ARG A 265 0.54 -8.49 2.69
C ARG A 265 1.24 -8.13 3.99
N ARG A 266 0.93 -6.94 4.51
CA ARG A 266 1.24 -6.56 5.88
C ARG A 266 -0.13 -6.44 6.61
N LEU A 267 -0.26 -7.08 7.77
CA LEU A 267 -1.51 -7.17 8.55
C LEU A 267 -2.20 -5.81 8.83
N LEU A 268 -3.53 -5.82 9.00
CA LEU A 268 -4.49 -4.73 9.31
C LEU A 268 -3.91 -3.31 9.52
N PHE A 269 -4.30 -2.41 8.62
CA PHE A 269 -3.96 -0.99 8.66
C PHE A 269 -5.26 -0.16 8.71
N TRP A 270 -5.16 1.09 9.14
CA TRP A 270 -6.31 2.00 9.36
C TRP A 270 -6.14 3.34 8.64
N ARG A 271 -7.20 3.93 8.07
CA ARG A 271 -7.07 5.10 7.16
C ARG A 271 -7.51 6.35 7.90
N HIS A 272 -6.81 7.46 7.71
CA HIS A 272 -7.05 8.69 8.46
C HIS A 272 -7.19 9.93 7.57
N GLN A 273 -8.30 10.66 7.69
CA GLN A 273 -8.47 12.00 7.10
C GLN A 273 -7.74 13.09 7.91
N ARG A 274 -6.87 13.87 7.27
CA ARG A 274 -6.24 15.04 7.92
C ARG A 274 -7.25 16.19 8.12
N PRO A 275 -7.19 16.90 9.27
CA PRO A 275 -7.72 18.25 9.36
C PRO A 275 -7.00 19.16 8.36
N ILE A 276 -7.75 20.02 7.67
CA ILE A 276 -7.21 21.06 6.79
C ILE A 276 -6.60 22.16 7.66
#